data_AF-A0A532DXI1-F1
#
_entry.id   AF-A0A532DXI1-F1
#
_cell.length_a   1.000
_cell.length_b   1.000
_cell.length_c   1.000
_cell.angle_alpha   90.00
_cell.angle_beta   90.00
_cell.angle_gamma   90.00
#
_symmetry.space_group_name_H-M   'P 1'
#
loop_
_entity.id
_entity.type
_entity.pdbx_description
1 polymer ?
#
loop_
_entity_poly.entity_id
_entity_poly.type
_entity_poly.pdbx_seq_one_letter_code
_entity_poly.pdbx_strand_id
1 'polypeptide(L)'
;MYITCGVSSYLYAQTRLPLYSQATSFPLVAAVVGPMFILPNVGLNEWGHAFWFVDELFAAPLHWGFVTLGWCGLFGAAGGVAAQIVSRMSNLADVIWNNAPKAILDPFPSQVNPNAKAGY
;
A
#
# COMPACT_ATOMS: atom_id res chain seq x y z
N MET A 1 11.32 -0.73 13.72
CA MET A 1 11.00 -2.10 13.25
C MET A 1 9.91 -2.12 12.19
N TYR A 2 8.66 -1.74 12.47
CA TYR A 2 7.60 -1.85 11.45
C TYR A 2 7.81 -0.92 10.23
N ILE A 3 8.33 0.31 10.42
CA ILE A 3 8.65 1.23 9.31
C ILE A 3 9.77 0.65 8.42
N THR A 4 10.83 0.15 9.04
CA THR A 4 11.96 -0.46 8.32
C THR A 4 11.53 -1.71 7.55
N CYS A 5 10.66 -2.54 8.13
CA CYS A 5 10.04 -3.68 7.44
C CYS A 5 9.12 -3.25 6.29
N GLY A 6 8.38 -2.15 6.45
CA GLY A 6 7.54 -1.58 5.39
C GLY A 6 8.39 -1.12 4.20
N VAL A 7 9.42 -0.32 4.45
CA VAL A 7 10.35 0.17 3.41
C VAL A 7 11.07 -0.98 2.71
N SER A 8 11.56 -1.99 3.44
CA SER A 8 12.19 -3.15 2.83
C SER A 8 11.22 -3.94 1.94
N SER A 9 9.95 -4.08 2.36
CA SER A 9 8.93 -4.76 1.57
C SER A 9 8.59 -4.00 0.28
N TYR A 10 8.55 -2.66 0.34
CA TYR A 10 8.37 -1.81 -0.84
C TYR A 10 9.52 -1.94 -1.84
N LEU A 11 10.77 -1.87 -1.36
CA LEU A 11 11.94 -2.04 -2.20
C LEU A 11 12.00 -3.43 -2.83
N TYR A 12 11.64 -4.47 -2.08
CA TYR A 12 11.53 -5.83 -2.60
C TYR A 12 10.49 -5.91 -3.72
N ALA A 13 9.29 -5.39 -3.50
CA ALA A 13 8.23 -5.40 -4.50
C ALA A 13 8.66 -4.66 -5.79
N GLN A 14 9.27 -3.47 -5.66
CA GLN A 14 9.70 -2.67 -6.80
C GLN A 14 10.81 -3.33 -7.64
N THR A 15 11.68 -4.13 -7.01
CA THR A 15 12.88 -4.71 -7.67
C THR A 15 12.73 -6.17 -8.07
N ARG A 16 11.69 -6.87 -7.61
CA ARG A 16 11.50 -8.32 -7.83
C ARG A 16 10.15 -8.71 -8.40
N LEU A 17 9.13 -7.85 -8.31
CA LEU A 17 7.79 -8.17 -8.80
C LEU A 17 7.45 -7.33 -10.04
N PRO A 18 7.15 -7.95 -11.19
CA PRO A 18 6.91 -7.22 -12.44
C PRO A 18 5.68 -6.29 -12.36
N LEU A 19 4.67 -6.64 -11.55
CA LEU A 19 3.50 -5.78 -11.30
C LEU A 19 3.91 -4.42 -10.71
N TYR A 20 4.76 -4.45 -9.68
CA TYR A 20 5.14 -3.25 -8.93
C TYR A 20 6.33 -2.52 -9.59
N SER A 21 7.17 -3.23 -10.35
CA SER A 21 8.29 -2.62 -11.08
C SER A 21 7.85 -1.69 -12.21
N GLN A 22 6.72 -1.96 -12.86
CA GLN A 22 6.25 -1.18 -14.01
C GLN A 22 5.41 0.05 -13.62
N ALA A 23 4.75 0.03 -12.45
CA ALA A 23 4.07 1.19 -11.90
C ALA A 23 4.02 1.16 -10.37
N THR A 24 4.05 2.35 -9.76
CA THR A 24 3.92 2.50 -8.31
C THR A 24 2.49 2.23 -7.88
N SER A 25 2.28 1.19 -7.08
CA SER A 25 0.96 0.89 -6.52
C SER A 25 0.61 1.84 -5.36
N PHE A 26 -0.47 2.59 -5.52
CA PHE A 26 -1.06 3.41 -4.47
C PHE A 26 -1.24 2.69 -3.12
N PRO A 27 -1.82 1.46 -3.06
CA PRO A 27 -2.02 0.77 -1.78
C PRO A 27 -0.71 0.39 -1.07
N LEU A 28 0.34 -0.01 -1.80
CA LEU A 28 1.64 -0.35 -1.20
C LEU A 28 2.35 0.89 -0.65
N VAL A 29 2.24 2.04 -1.34
CA VAL A 29 2.79 3.31 -0.84
C VAL A 29 2.04 3.75 0.41
N ALA A 30 0.71 3.66 0.41
CA ALA A 30 -0.10 3.91 1.59
C ALA A 30 0.25 2.97 2.76
N ALA A 31 0.62 1.71 2.48
CA ALA A 31 1.08 0.75 3.48
C ALA A 31 2.39 1.14 4.17
N VAL A 32 3.32 1.74 3.43
CA VAL A 32 4.65 2.10 3.94
C VAL A 32 4.62 3.46 4.63
N VAL A 33 3.89 4.42 4.06
CA VAL A 33 3.85 5.80 4.55
C VAL A 33 2.80 5.98 5.65
N GLY A 34 1.69 5.23 5.61
CA GLY A 34 0.64 5.24 6.63
C GLY A 34 1.20 5.14 8.06
N PRO A 35 2.05 4.15 8.36
CA PRO A 35 2.66 3.99 9.68
C PRO A 35 3.63 5.11 10.11
N MET A 36 4.00 6.05 9.25
CA MET A 36 4.73 7.27 9.65
C MET A 36 3.78 8.33 10.22
N PHE A 37 2.51 8.34 9.79
CA PHE A 37 1.48 9.24 10.29
C PHE A 37 0.96 8.88 11.69
N ILE A 38 1.48 7.82 12.32
CA ILE A 38 1.21 7.48 13.72
C ILE A 38 2.03 8.36 14.69
N LEU A 39 3.19 8.86 14.25
CA LEU A 39 4.12 9.62 15.09
C LEU A 39 3.50 10.95 15.56
N PRO A 40 2.80 11.73 14.72
CA PRO A 40 2.06 12.90 15.19
C PRO A 40 0.96 12.56 16.19
N ASN A 41 0.23 11.45 16.00
CA ASN A 41 -0.88 11.09 16.88
C ASN A 41 -0.42 10.69 18.27
N VAL A 42 0.62 9.86 18.37
CA VAL A 42 1.18 9.46 19.68
C VAL A 42 1.85 10.64 20.36
N GLY A 43 2.63 11.44 19.61
CA GLY A 43 3.29 12.63 20.14
C GLY A 43 2.30 13.67 20.67
N LEU A 44 1.25 13.99 19.91
CA LEU A 44 0.21 14.93 20.36
C LEU A 44 -0.66 14.33 21.49
N ASN A 45 -0.90 13.02 21.49
CA ASN A 45 -1.60 12.33 22.58
C ASN A 45 -0.84 12.44 23.90
N GLU A 46 0.47 12.21 23.89
CA GLU A 46 1.32 12.32 25.08
C GLU A 46 1.53 13.77 25.52
N TRP A 47 1.66 14.70 24.56
CA TRP A 47 1.84 16.13 24.84
C TRP A 47 0.57 16.83 25.31
N GLY A 48 -0.61 16.32 24.93
CA GLY A 48 -1.92 16.77 25.42
C GLY A 48 -2.13 16.51 26.92
N HIS A 49 -1.42 15.54 27.51
CA HIS A 49 -1.42 15.33 28.96
C HIS A 49 -0.56 16.35 29.73
N ALA A 50 0.30 17.12 29.05
CA ALA A 50 1.20 18.10 29.66
C ALA A 50 0.66 19.55 29.66
N PHE A 51 -0.42 19.85 28.93
CA PHE A 51 -0.99 21.20 28.82
C PHE A 51 -2.49 21.21 29.13
N TRP A 52 -2.97 22.28 29.77
CA TRP A 52 -4.34 22.43 30.29
C TRP A 52 -5.38 22.97 29.27
N PHE A 53 -4.96 23.37 28.06
CA PHE A 53 -5.85 23.83 26.98
C PHE A 53 -5.82 22.85 25.81
N VAL A 54 -6.75 21.89 25.80
CA VAL A 54 -6.66 20.67 24.97
C VAL A 54 -7.72 20.57 23.86
N ASP A 55 -8.89 21.19 24.03
CA ASP A 55 -10.08 20.70 23.31
C ASP A 55 -10.11 20.96 21.79
N GLU A 56 -9.51 22.03 21.25
CA GLU A 56 -9.61 22.33 19.80
C GLU A 56 -8.29 22.14 19.02
N LEU A 57 -7.14 22.40 19.65
CA LEU A 57 -5.83 22.31 18.98
C LEU A 57 -5.29 20.89 18.88
N PHE A 58 -5.66 20.00 19.82
CA PHE A 58 -5.11 18.65 19.90
C PHE A 58 -6.14 17.57 19.56
N ALA A 59 -7.43 17.76 19.87
CA ALA A 59 -8.46 16.77 19.57
C ALA A 59 -8.75 16.60 18.07
N ALA A 60 -8.78 17.70 17.31
CA ALA A 60 -9.05 17.66 15.86
C ALA A 60 -7.92 16.99 15.07
N PRO A 61 -6.62 17.34 15.25
CA PRO A 61 -5.53 16.63 14.56
C PRO A 61 -5.42 15.15 14.92
N LEU A 62 -5.72 14.78 16.18
CA LEU A 62 -5.64 13.39 16.64
C LEU A 62 -6.77 12.51 16.06
N HIS A 63 -7.99 13.06 15.95
CA HIS A 63 -9.11 12.38 15.28
C HIS A 63 -8.84 12.19 13.78
N TRP A 64 -8.44 13.24 13.07
CA TRP A 64 -8.17 13.15 11.62
C TRP A 64 -6.93 12.32 11.30
N GLY A 65 -5.94 12.32 12.19
CA GLY A 65 -4.79 11.43 12.11
C GLY A 65 -5.19 9.96 12.29
N PHE A 66 -6.09 9.64 13.21
CA PHE A 66 -6.62 8.28 13.38
C PHE A 66 -7.41 7.82 12.15
N VAL A 67 -8.24 8.71 11.59
CA VAL A 67 -8.97 8.45 10.34
C VAL A 67 -8.00 8.14 9.20
N THR A 68 -6.96 8.97 9.02
CA THR A 68 -5.94 8.77 7.99
C THR A 68 -5.20 7.44 8.16
N LEU A 69 -4.85 7.07 9.39
CA LEU A 69 -4.24 5.77 9.70
C LEU A 69 -5.17 4.59 9.41
N GLY A 70 -6.45 4.73 9.74
CA GLY A 70 -7.46 3.72 9.43
C GLY A 70 -7.59 3.49 7.93
N TRP A 71 -7.65 4.57 7.14
CA TRP A 71 -7.72 4.49 5.68
C TRP A 71 -6.43 3.93 5.05
N CYS A 72 -5.26 4.42 5.47
CA CYS A 72 -3.98 3.93 4.94
C CYS A 72 -3.68 2.49 5.36
N GLY A 73 -4.02 2.11 6.60
CA GLY A 73 -3.76 0.78 7.15
C GLY A 73 -4.77 -0.28 6.68
N LEU A 74 -6.07 0.01 6.72
CA LEU A 74 -7.11 -0.97 6.40
C LEU A 74 -7.37 -1.06 4.89
N PHE A 75 -7.60 0.07 4.23
CA PHE A 75 -7.93 0.11 2.80
C PHE A 75 -6.69 0.05 1.92
N GLY A 76 -5.64 0.81 2.26
CA GLY A 76 -4.37 0.81 1.52
C GLY A 76 -3.57 -0.47 1.75
N ALA A 77 -3.13 -0.69 3.00
CA ALA A 77 -2.15 -1.72 3.34
C ALA A 77 -2.73 -3.13 3.36
N ALA A 78 -3.76 -3.39 4.17
CA ALA A 78 -4.27 -4.73 4.36
C ALA A 78 -5.17 -5.17 3.19
N GLY A 79 -6.16 -4.36 2.81
CA GLY A 79 -7.10 -4.69 1.75
C GLY A 79 -6.51 -4.56 0.35
N GLY A 80 -5.93 -3.41 0.03
CA GLY A 80 -5.45 -3.09 -1.31
C GLY A 80 -4.27 -3.95 -1.77
N VAL A 81 -3.25 -4.12 -0.91
CA VAL A 81 -2.09 -4.97 -1.25
C VAL A 81 -2.49 -6.45 -1.30
N ALA A 82 -3.32 -6.93 -0.37
CA ALA A 82 -3.79 -8.31 -0.41
C ALA A 82 -4.61 -8.61 -1.67
N ALA A 83 -5.51 -7.71 -2.08
CA ALA A 83 -6.28 -7.86 -3.31
C ALA A 83 -5.37 -7.92 -4.55
N GLN A 84 -4.33 -7.07 -4.60
CA GLN A 84 -3.34 -7.10 -5.69
C GLN A 84 -2.57 -8.42 -5.72
N ILE A 85 -2.11 -8.91 -4.56
CA ILE A 85 -1.40 -10.20 -4.48
C ILE A 85 -2.32 -11.36 -4.88
N VAL A 86 -3.53 -11.43 -4.32
CA VAL A 86 -4.50 -12.52 -4.59
C VAL A 86 -4.90 -12.52 -6.06
N SER A 87 -5.17 -11.36 -6.66
CA SER A 87 -5.48 -11.26 -8.09
C SER A 87 -4.33 -11.79 -8.95
N ARG A 88 -3.07 -11.46 -8.62
CA ARG A 88 -1.91 -11.98 -9.35
C ARG A 88 -1.72 -13.48 -9.17
N MET A 89 -1.95 -14.00 -7.97
CA MET A 89 -1.89 -15.43 -7.69
C MET A 89 -3.00 -16.19 -8.43
N SER A 90 -4.20 -15.63 -8.51
CA SER A 90 -5.31 -16.17 -9.28
C SER A 90 -4.97 -16.27 -10.76
N ASN A 91 -4.49 -15.17 -11.37
CA ASN A 91 -4.09 -15.16 -12.78
C ASN A 91 -3.00 -16.20 -13.07
N LEU A 92 -2.06 -16.40 -12.13
CA LEU A 92 -1.00 -17.40 -12.28
C LEU A 92 -1.54 -18.83 -12.16
N ALA A 93 -2.47 -19.07 -11.24
CA ALA A 93 -3.16 -20.35 -11.11
C ALA A 93 -3.98 -20.68 -12.36
N ASP A 94 -4.65 -19.70 -12.97
CA ASP A 94 -5.40 -19.90 -14.22
C ASP A 94 -4.51 -20.28 -15.39
N VAL A 95 -3.32 -19.68 -15.50
CA VAL A 95 -2.34 -20.04 -16.55
C VAL A 95 -1.82 -21.46 -16.36
N ILE A 96 -1.54 -21.87 -15.12
CA ILE A 96 -0.94 -23.19 -14.83
C ILE A 96 -1.98 -24.31 -14.84
N TRP A 97 -3.14 -24.08 -14.23
CA TRP A 97 -4.15 -25.12 -13.97
C TRP A 97 -5.27 -25.11 -15.03
N ASN A 98 -5.67 -23.93 -15.51
CA ASN A 98 -6.78 -23.76 -16.43
C ASN A 98 -6.34 -23.53 -17.90
N ASN A 99 -5.03 -23.63 -18.19
CA ASN A 99 -4.44 -23.37 -19.51
C ASN A 99 -4.83 -22.00 -20.11
N ALA A 100 -5.06 -21.00 -19.26
CA ALA A 100 -5.38 -19.65 -19.71
C ALA A 100 -4.21 -19.02 -20.51
N PRO A 101 -4.49 -18.11 -21.46
CA PRO A 101 -3.44 -17.45 -22.22
C PRO A 101 -2.55 -16.59 -21.31
N LYS A 102 -1.22 -16.66 -21.51
CA LYS A 102 -0.23 -15.91 -20.72
C LYS A 102 -0.39 -14.38 -20.78
N ALA A 103 -1.17 -13.87 -21.73
CA ALA A 103 -1.52 -12.45 -21.82
C ALA A 103 -2.23 -11.93 -20.55
N ILE A 104 -2.89 -12.80 -19.77
CA ILE A 104 -3.52 -12.42 -18.49
C ILE A 104 -2.51 -11.97 -17.41
N LEU A 105 -1.22 -12.29 -17.60
CA LEU A 105 -0.15 -11.93 -16.67
C LEU A 105 0.40 -10.52 -16.91
N ASP A 106 0.06 -9.91 -18.06
CA ASP A 106 0.48 -8.56 -18.41
C ASP A 106 -0.27 -7.55 -17.54
N PRO A 107 0.42 -6.80 -16.66
CA PRO A 107 -0.23 -5.84 -15.78
C PRO A 107 -0.80 -4.63 -16.51
N PHE A 108 -0.32 -4.37 -17.74
CA PHE A 108 -0.83 -3.33 -18.63
C PHE A 108 -1.17 -4.00 -19.96
N PRO A 109 -2.45 -4.28 -20.24
CA PRO A 109 -2.82 -4.83 -21.53
C PRO A 109 -2.35 -3.87 -22.63
N SER A 110 -1.88 -4.41 -23.75
CA SER A 110 -1.37 -3.66 -24.91
C SER A 110 -2.33 -2.60 -25.45
N GLN A 111 -3.61 -2.65 -25.06
CA GLN A 111 -4.61 -1.62 -25.33
C GLN A 111 -4.32 -0.26 -24.65
N VAL A 112 -3.52 -0.22 -23.58
CA VAL A 112 -3.18 1.00 -22.83
C VAL A 112 -1.79 1.54 -23.19
N ASN A 113 -0.87 0.67 -23.64
CA ASN A 113 0.45 1.09 -24.08
C ASN A 113 0.94 0.22 -25.26
N PRO A 114 0.88 0.72 -26.51
CA PRO A 114 1.31 -0.03 -27.69
C PRO A 114 2.81 -0.36 -27.70
N ASN A 115 3.60 0.21 -26.77
CA ASN A 115 5.03 -0.05 -26.63
C ASN A 115 5.39 -0.91 -25.40
N ALA A 116 4.42 -1.36 -24.61
CA ALA A 116 4.69 -2.26 -23.48
C ALA A 116 5.11 -3.63 -24.02
N LYS A 117 6.43 -3.88 -24.08
CA LYS A 117 6.94 -5.22 -24.35
C LYS A 117 6.48 -6.14 -23.22
N ALA A 118 5.80 -7.22 -23.59
CA ALA A 118 5.56 -8.35 -22.69
C ALA A 118 6.92 -8.90 -22.26
N GLY A 119 7.35 -8.51 -21.06
CA GLY A 119 8.55 -9.02 -20.44
C GLY A 119 8.25 -10.43 -19.93
N TYR A 120 8.54 -11.43 -20.75
CA TYR A 120 8.69 -12.81 -20.31
C TYR A 120 10.14 -13.06 -19.88
#